data_AF-A0A9Q0QI63-F1
#
_entry.id   AF-A0A9Q0QI63-F1
#
_cell.length_a   1.000
_cell.length_b   1.000
_cell.length_c   1.000
_cell.angle_alpha   90.00
_cell.angle_beta   90.00
_cell.angle_gamma   90.00
#
_symmetry.space_group_name_H-M   'P 1'
#
loop_
_entity.id
_entity.type
_entity.pdbx_description
1 polymer ?
#
loop_
_entity_poly.entity_id
_entity_poly.type
_entity_poly.pdbx_seq_one_letter_code
_entity_poly.pdbx_strand_id
1 'polypeptide(L)' 'MDGSLGDSFSRNEVSRCIHIGLLCVQEDPNDRPTLATIVLMLTSFSMTLPLPREPAYFVQSVTVLSLPITELESD' A
#
# COMPACT_ATOMS: atom_id res chain seq x y z
N MET A 1 8.81 10.51 -12.42
CA MET A 1 8.15 9.24 -12.80
C MET A 1 8.97 8.62 -13.91
N ASP A 2 8.97 7.29 -14.00
CA ASP A 2 9.70 6.56 -15.04
C ASP A 2 9.13 6.90 -16.43
N GLY A 3 9.98 7.41 -17.32
CA GLY A 3 9.62 7.76 -18.70
C GLY A 3 9.40 6.56 -19.63
N SER A 4 9.67 5.33 -19.16
CA SER A 4 9.33 4.08 -19.83
C SER A 4 7.87 3.66 -19.60
N LEU A 5 7.18 4.20 -18.59
CA LEU A 5 5.71 4.14 -18.55
C LEU A 5 5.16 5.25 -19.46
N GLY A 6 5.18 4.99 -20.77
CA GLY A 6 4.44 5.80 -21.73
C GLY A 6 2.92 5.81 -21.43
N ASP A 7 2.16 6.62 -22.16
CA ASP A 7 0.73 6.89 -21.96
C ASP A 7 -0.23 5.67 -22.15
N SER A 8 0.28 4.44 -22.05
CA SER A 8 -0.40 3.18 -22.35
C SER A 8 -1.24 2.59 -21.21
N PHE A 9 -1.25 3.18 -20.02
CA PHE A 9 -1.97 2.64 -18.85
C PHE A 9 -3.27 3.39 -18.59
N SER A 10 -4.39 2.67 -18.52
CA SER A 10 -5.65 3.26 -18.10
C SER A 10 -5.64 3.60 -16.60
N ARG A 11 -6.41 4.64 -16.22
CA ARG A 11 -6.64 4.98 -14.81
C ARG A 11 -7.14 3.79 -13.99
N ASN A 12 -7.91 2.90 -14.61
CA ASN A 12 -8.45 1.70 -13.97
C ASN A 12 -7.34 0.69 -13.65
N GLU A 13 -6.39 0.45 -14.56
CA GLU A 13 -5.22 -0.41 -14.32
C GLU A 13 -4.35 0.15 -13.20
N VAL A 14 -4.06 1.46 -13.21
CA VAL A 14 -3.27 2.11 -12.15
C VAL A 14 -3.97 1.99 -10.80
N SER A 15 -5.27 2.30 -10.74
CA SER A 15 -6.07 2.19 -9.50
C SER A 15 -6.12 0.75 -8.98
N ARG A 16 -6.27 -0.23 -9.88
CA ARG A 16 -6.28 -1.66 -9.60
C ARG A 16 -4.94 -2.15 -9.07
N CYS A 17 -3.82 -1.74 -9.67
CA CYS A 17 -2.47 -2.06 -9.20
C CYS A 17 -2.19 -1.46 -7.81
N ILE A 18 -2.62 -0.22 -7.53
CA ILE A 18 -2.54 0.38 -6.19
C ILE A 18 -3.34 -0.44 -5.19
N HIS A 19 -4.58 -0.80 -5.53
CA HIS A 19 -5.49 -1.56 -4.66
C HIS A 19 -4.95 -2.96 -4.33
N ILE A 20 -4.40 -3.67 -5.32
CA ILE A 20 -3.72 -4.96 -5.12
C ILE A 20 -2.46 -4.78 -4.26
N GLY A 21 -1.67 -3.73 -4.52
CA GLY A 21 -0.48 -3.40 -3.71
C GLY A 21 -0.80 -3.20 -2.23
N LEU A 22 -1.90 -2.50 -1.92
CA LEU A 22 -2.39 -2.30 -0.55
C LEU A 22 -2.88 -3.61 0.11
N LEU A 23 -3.38 -4.57 -0.67
CA LEU A 23 -3.74 -5.90 -0.16
C LEU A 23 -2.48 -6.76 0.11
N CYS A 24 -1.41 -6.60 -0.67
CA CYS A 24 -0.15 -7.34 -0.47
C CYS A 24 0.60 -6.97 0.82
N VAL A 25 0.38 -5.77 1.36
CA VAL A 25 1.09 -5.23 2.55
C VAL A 25 0.23 -5.20 3.82
N GLN A 26 -0.87 -5.96 3.86
CA GLN A 26 -1.72 -6.05 5.06
C GLN A 26 -0.94 -6.53 6.28
N GLU A 27 -1.28 -6.00 7.46
CA GLU A 27 -0.62 -6.36 8.72
C GLU A 27 -0.75 -7.86 8.99
N ASP A 28 -1.99 -8.36 9.02
CA ASP A 28 -2.29 -9.79 9.11
C ASP A 28 -1.83 -10.52 7.83
N PRO A 29 -0.91 -11.51 7.92
CA PRO A 29 -0.51 -12.32 6.76
C PRO A 29 -1.67 -13.07 6.09
N ASN A 30 -2.75 -13.36 6.81
CA ASN A 30 -3.91 -14.08 6.29
C ASN A 30 -4.78 -13.21 5.35
N ASP A 31 -4.71 -11.88 5.48
CA ASP A 31 -5.40 -10.94 4.58
C ASP A 31 -4.64 -10.72 3.26
N ARG A 32 -3.39 -11.20 3.15
CA ARG A 32 -2.56 -11.01 1.96
C ARG A 32 -2.98 -11.97 0.84
N PRO A 33 -3.21 -11.49 -0.39
CA PRO A 33 -3.59 -12.34 -1.50
C PRO A 33 -2.44 -13.27 -1.91
N THR A 34 -2.75 -14.53 -2.22
CA THR A 34 -1.75 -15.45 -2.78
C THR A 34 -1.29 -15.00 -4.16
N LEU A 35 -0.11 -15.42 -4.62
CA LEU A 35 0.36 -15.10 -5.98
C LEU A 35 -0.64 -15.52 -7.07
N ALA A 36 -1.33 -16.65 -6.92
CA ALA A 36 -2.39 -17.07 -7.83
C ALA A 36 -3.58 -16.09 -7.81
N THR A 37 -3.95 -15.62 -6.62
CA THR A 37 -4.99 -14.58 -6.43
C THR A 37 -4.56 -13.27 -7.09
N ILE A 38 -3.30 -12.84 -6.92
CA ILE A 38 -2.74 -11.62 -7.54
C ILE A 38 -2.79 -11.72 -9.06
N VAL A 39 -2.35 -12.84 -9.66
CA VAL A 39 -2.41 -13.03 -11.12
C VAL A 39 -3.86 -12.98 -11.63
N LEU A 40 -4.80 -13.61 -10.93
CA LEU A 40 -6.23 -13.55 -11.26
C LEU A 40 -6.79 -12.11 -11.11
N MET A 41 -6.41 -11.41 -10.03
CA MET A 41 -6.75 -10.01 -9.77
C MET A 41 -6.09 -9.04 -10.76
N LEU A 42 -5.05 -9.45 -11.50
CA LEU A 42 -4.43 -8.68 -12.57
C LEU A 42 -5.05 -8.99 -13.94
N THR A 43 -5.43 -10.24 -14.24
CA THR A 43 -5.97 -10.63 -15.56
C THR A 43 -7.48 -10.45 -15.72
N SER A 44 -8.27 -10.58 -14.66
CA SER A 44 -9.74 -10.53 -14.73
C SER A 44 -10.30 -9.14 -14.41
N PHE A 45 -10.54 -8.32 -15.43
CA PHE A 45 -10.95 -6.90 -15.26
C PHE A 45 -12.37 -6.71 -14.71
N SER A 46 -13.21 -7.74 -14.76
CA SER A 46 -14.57 -7.75 -14.20
C SER A 46 -14.64 -8.13 -12.71
N MET A 47 -13.52 -8.50 -12.08
CA MET A 47 -13.51 -8.90 -10.67
C MET A 47 -13.46 -7.70 -9.73
N THR A 48 -14.43 -7.62 -8.82
CA THR A 48 -14.40 -6.72 -7.66
C THR A 48 -13.28 -7.14 -6.72
N LEU A 49 -12.37 -6.22 -6.41
CA LEU A 49 -11.31 -6.45 -5.43
C LEU A 49 -11.85 -6.21 -4.00
N PRO A 50 -11.43 -7.00 -3.00
CA PRO A 50 -11.76 -6.72 -1.60
C PRO A 50 -11.12 -5.40 -1.18
N LEU A 51 -11.78 -4.62 -0.33
CA LEU A 51 -11.23 -3.36 0.16
C LEU A 51 -10.01 -3.66 1.08
N PRO A 52 -8.84 -3.03 0.89
CA PRO A 52 -7.76 -3.12 1.87
C PRO A 52 -8.24 -2.58 3.21
N ARG A 53 -7.79 -3.19 4.30
CA ARG A 53 -7.99 -2.66 5.66
C ARG A 53 -7.17 -1.37 5.79
N GLU A 54 -7.62 -0.48 6.66
CA GLU A 54 -6.88 0.75 6.97
C GLU A 54 -5.48 0.38 7.51
N PRO A 55 -4.39 1.05 7.07
CA PRO A 55 -3.07 0.80 7.62
C PRO A 55 -3.07 0.95 9.14
N ALA A 56 -2.48 -0.02 9.85
CA ALA A 56 -2.49 -0.11 11.31
C ALA A 56 -1.93 1.11 12.05
N TYR A 57 -1.26 2.02 11.33
CA TYR A 57 -0.80 3.29 11.87
C TYR A 57 -0.81 4.39 10.80
N PHE A 58 -1.82 5.26 10.85
CA PHE A 58 -1.64 6.62 10.34
C PHE A 58 -0.87 7.41 11.39
N VAL A 59 0.48 7.44 11.27
CA VAL A 59 1.25 8.50 11.94
C VAL A 59 0.84 9.80 11.23
N GLN A 60 -0.26 10.40 11.67
CA GLN A 60 -0.44 11.84 11.53
C GLN A 60 0.87 12.42 12.04
N SER A 61 1.59 13.13 11.18
CA SER A 61 2.93 13.62 11.50
C SER A 61 2.82 14.69 12.57
N VAL A 62 2.68 14.25 13.83
CA VAL A 62 2.89 15.07 15.01
C VAL A 62 4.25 15.67 14.79
N THR A 63 4.24 16.98 14.62
CA THR A 63 5.39 17.77 14.20
C THR A 63 6.65 17.32 14.92
N VAL A 64 7.75 17.15 14.18
CA VAL A 64 9.10 16.91 14.72
C VAL A 64 9.63 18.21 15.35
N LEU A 65 8.83 18.79 16.25
CA LEU A 65 8.99 20.03 17.00
C LEU A 65 8.46 19.88 18.45
N SER A 66 8.04 18.68 18.88
CA SER A 66 7.57 18.43 20.24
C SER A 66 7.79 16.99 20.72
N LEU A 67 8.98 16.44 20.50
CA LEU A 67 9.56 15.47 21.43
C LEU A 67 10.52 16.25 22.34
N PRO A 68 10.42 16.13 23.68
CA PRO A 68 11.39 16.75 24.57
C PRO A 68 12.76 16.09 24.36
N ILE A 69 13.79 16.90 24.07
CA ILE A 69 15.18 16.43 23.90
C ILE A 69 15.80 16.25 25.28
N THR A 70 15.32 15.22 25.98
CA THR A 70 15.86 14.63 27.22
C THR A 70 15.33 13.18 27.21
N GLU A 71 16.12 12.12 27.09
CA GLU A 71 17.55 11.98 27.40
C GLU A 71 18.26 11.16 26.31
N LEU A 72 19.32 11.72 25.71
CA LEU A 72 20.34 10.97 24.97
C LEU A 72 21.67 11.22 25.67
N GLU A 73 21.80 10.73 26.90
CA GLU A 73 23.08 10.59 27.59
C GLU A 73 22.93 9.53 28.70
N SER A 74 23.77 8.51 28.63
CA SER A 74 23.99 7.52 29.69
C SER A 74 25.42 6.99 29.54
N ASP A 75 26.37 7.92 29.65
CA ASP A 75 27.58 7.79 30.47
C ASP A 75 28.04 9.20 30.88
#